data_AF-A0A2K8KR10-F1
#
_entry.id   AF-A0A2K8KR10-F1
#
_cell.length_a   1.000
_cell.length_b   1.000
_cell.length_c   1.000
_cell.angle_alpha   90.00
_cell.angle_beta   90.00
_cell.angle_gamma   90.00
#
_symmetry.space_group_name_H-M   'P 1'
#
loop_
_entity.id
_entity.type
_entity.pdbx_description
1 polymer ?
#
loop_
_entity_poly.entity_id
_entity_poly.type
_entity_poly.pdbx_seq_one_letter_code
_entity_poly.pdbx_strand_id
1 'polypeptide(L)'
;MTQSARLACLGPIGTYSSKAATQYLQRNTQIQDVLYFDNVEDFLHQPLQTYDHIIVAIENTCEGFISPNIQGVIASGFQVIDQLSLNIQFSFIYNCPELNDIESLFVHPVARSQTSYFLSSMRDAKVCLSYSNAHSYQLFLEKQHHGAVGAVIPHYLAQAADGHGLMPDVNNVRKNQTRFLILTRPNATTRPNITHNVHLALFRPAVKNHSPLNYFSAKQHCGINFRSIVPIPSGDGLGRYLYYTEIDAQSAGQRHDLAALFEDSQWTALGGYYQKPTPHLRVGRNGLVCRCHQVTSATIAQALRNTPQATTLDIAAQTKAASGCGACAELVSQLVQEHNAQGGPVDGPVEVKYVSLSI
;
A
#
# COMPACT_ATOMS: atom_id res chain seq x y z
N MET A 1 -36.24 13.03 -0.93
CA MET A 1 -35.56 11.86 -1.52
C MET A 1 -34.09 11.98 -1.15
N THR A 2 -33.55 11.06 -0.34
CA THR A 2 -32.11 11.03 -0.04
C THR A 2 -31.38 10.67 -1.33
N GLN A 3 -30.61 11.61 -1.87
CA GLN A 3 -29.78 11.37 -3.05
C GLN A 3 -28.76 10.27 -2.73
N SER A 4 -28.72 9.23 -3.56
CA SER A 4 -27.77 8.12 -3.40
C SER A 4 -26.33 8.63 -3.52
N ALA A 5 -25.43 8.11 -2.70
CA ALA A 5 -24.05 8.56 -2.67
C ALA A 5 -23.31 8.16 -3.96
N ARG A 6 -22.45 9.05 -4.47
CA ARG A 6 -21.66 8.87 -5.70
C ARG A 6 -20.17 8.72 -5.38
N LEU A 7 -19.49 7.83 -6.11
CA LEU A 7 -18.05 7.59 -6.01
C LEU A 7 -17.33 7.99 -7.30
N ALA A 8 -16.28 8.80 -7.21
CA ALA A 8 -15.39 9.08 -8.35
C ALA A 8 -14.14 8.20 -8.31
N CYS A 9 -13.70 7.69 -9.46
CA CYS A 9 -12.42 7.01 -9.59
C CYS A 9 -11.87 7.08 -11.02
N LEU A 10 -10.58 6.75 -11.16
CA LEU A 10 -9.93 6.63 -12.46
C LEU A 10 -10.52 5.47 -13.26
N GLY A 11 -10.88 5.73 -14.51
CA GLY A 11 -11.39 4.77 -15.47
C GLY A 11 -10.32 4.18 -16.39
N PRO A 12 -10.76 3.46 -17.43
CA PRO A 12 -12.14 3.03 -17.67
C PRO A 12 -12.57 1.92 -16.69
N ILE A 13 -13.81 1.44 -16.85
CA ILE A 13 -14.30 0.21 -16.24
C ILE A 13 -13.33 -0.95 -16.57
N GLY A 14 -13.07 -1.80 -15.58
CA GLY A 14 -12.15 -2.93 -15.76
C GLY A 14 -10.68 -2.61 -15.46
N THR A 15 -10.36 -1.40 -14.99
CA THR A 15 -9.06 -1.10 -14.38
C THR A 15 -9.00 -1.50 -12.91
N TYR A 16 -7.79 -1.56 -12.33
CA TYR A 16 -7.64 -1.80 -10.89
C TYR A 16 -8.31 -0.72 -10.02
N SER A 17 -8.41 0.52 -10.49
CA SER A 17 -9.19 1.57 -9.84
C SER A 17 -10.70 1.25 -9.85
N SER A 18 -11.23 0.74 -10.97
CA SER A 18 -12.59 0.21 -11.05
C SER A 18 -12.81 -0.98 -10.09
N LYS A 19 -11.85 -1.92 -10.01
CA LYS A 19 -11.90 -3.03 -9.05
C LYS A 19 -11.87 -2.55 -7.59
N ALA A 20 -11.07 -1.52 -7.29
CA ALA A 20 -11.03 -0.89 -5.98
C ALA A 20 -12.39 -0.28 -5.62
N ALA A 21 -13.02 0.41 -6.57
CA ALA A 21 -14.38 0.92 -6.43
C ALA A 21 -15.37 -0.20 -6.11
N THR A 22 -15.39 -1.28 -6.88
CA THR A 22 -16.26 -2.43 -6.60
C THR A 22 -16.05 -3.01 -5.20
N GLN A 23 -14.79 -3.18 -4.75
CA GLN A 23 -14.51 -3.68 -3.41
C GLN A 23 -14.97 -2.72 -2.30
N TYR A 24 -14.87 -1.41 -2.53
CA TYR A 24 -15.34 -0.41 -1.58
C TYR A 24 -16.87 -0.38 -1.50
N LEU A 25 -17.57 -0.46 -2.65
CA LEU A 25 -19.04 -0.53 -2.70
C LEU A 25 -19.60 -1.74 -1.93
N GLN A 26 -18.91 -2.88 -1.94
CA GLN A 26 -19.29 -4.06 -1.15
C GLN A 26 -19.27 -3.80 0.36
N ARG A 27 -18.45 -2.85 0.83
CA ARG A 27 -18.36 -2.43 2.23
C ARG A 27 -19.32 -1.28 2.56
N ASN A 28 -19.83 -0.58 1.54
CA ASN A 28 -20.57 0.66 1.68
C ASN A 28 -21.77 0.72 0.72
N THR A 29 -22.85 0.01 1.09
CA THR A 29 -24.03 -0.23 0.25
C THR A 29 -24.89 1.02 -0.03
N GLN A 30 -24.57 2.16 0.58
CA GLN A 30 -25.23 3.44 0.33
C GLN A 30 -24.76 4.12 -0.96
N ILE A 31 -23.62 3.69 -1.50
CA ILE A 31 -23.06 4.18 -2.76
C ILE A 31 -23.68 3.39 -3.90
N GLN A 32 -24.39 4.07 -4.79
CA GLN A 32 -25.15 3.41 -5.87
C GLN A 32 -24.61 3.72 -7.27
N ASP A 33 -23.69 4.67 -7.40
CA ASP A 33 -23.16 5.10 -8.68
C ASP A 33 -21.65 5.36 -8.62
N VAL A 34 -20.95 4.98 -9.69
CA VAL A 34 -19.50 5.14 -9.85
C VAL A 34 -19.24 5.93 -11.12
N LEU A 35 -18.67 7.12 -10.95
CA LEU A 35 -18.24 8.01 -12.01
C LEU A 35 -16.78 7.70 -12.36
N TYR A 36 -16.55 7.37 -13.62
CA TYR A 36 -15.21 7.09 -14.16
C TYR A 36 -14.68 8.29 -14.93
N PHE A 37 -13.41 8.61 -14.68
CA PHE A 37 -12.72 9.74 -15.30
C PHE A 37 -11.44 9.27 -16.00
N ASP A 38 -11.00 9.99 -17.02
CA ASP A 38 -9.81 9.64 -17.79
C ASP A 38 -8.51 9.97 -17.05
N ASN A 39 -8.52 11.03 -16.23
CA ASN A 39 -7.37 11.45 -15.42
C ASN A 39 -7.74 11.63 -13.95
N VAL A 40 -6.73 11.48 -13.08
CA VAL A 40 -6.90 11.65 -11.63
C VAL A 40 -7.22 13.09 -11.25
N GLU A 41 -6.58 14.05 -11.93
CA GLU A 41 -6.80 15.48 -11.72
C GLU A 41 -8.23 15.91 -12.06
N ASP A 42 -8.84 15.30 -13.09
CA ASP A 42 -10.17 15.66 -13.59
C ASP A 42 -11.28 15.49 -12.55
N PHE A 43 -11.13 14.51 -11.66
CA PHE A 43 -12.01 14.40 -10.49
C PHE A 43 -11.46 15.19 -9.31
N LEU A 44 -10.19 15.05 -8.91
CA LEU A 44 -9.69 15.72 -7.70
C LEU A 44 -9.88 17.25 -7.67
N HIS A 45 -9.97 17.92 -8.82
CA HIS A 45 -10.23 19.37 -8.90
C HIS A 45 -11.71 19.76 -9.04
N GLN A 46 -12.64 18.82 -9.04
CA GLN A 46 -14.06 19.13 -9.06
C GLN A 46 -14.50 19.79 -7.75
N PRO A 47 -15.57 20.63 -7.78
CA PRO A 47 -16.18 21.13 -6.57
C PRO A 47 -16.48 20.00 -5.59
N LEU A 48 -16.22 20.21 -4.30
CA LEU A 48 -16.37 19.18 -3.27
C LEU A 48 -17.75 18.48 -3.32
N GLN A 49 -18.81 19.22 -3.67
CA GLN A 49 -20.20 18.74 -3.74
C GLN A 49 -20.50 17.81 -4.93
N THR A 50 -19.58 17.64 -5.88
CA THR A 50 -19.80 16.91 -7.13
C THR A 50 -20.05 15.42 -6.90
N TYR A 51 -19.46 14.84 -5.86
CA TYR A 51 -19.67 13.45 -5.44
C TYR A 51 -19.31 13.30 -3.95
N ASP A 52 -19.59 12.14 -3.39
CA ASP A 52 -19.48 11.91 -1.95
C ASP A 52 -18.15 11.27 -1.56
N HIS A 53 -17.63 10.41 -2.45
CA HIS A 53 -16.43 9.65 -2.22
C HIS A 53 -15.49 9.67 -3.41
N ILE A 54 -14.20 9.46 -3.16
CA ILE A 54 -13.16 9.29 -4.19
C ILE A 54 -12.31 8.07 -3.87
N ILE A 55 -11.90 7.32 -4.89
CA ILE A 55 -10.80 6.35 -4.79
C ILE A 55 -9.63 6.80 -5.64
N VAL A 56 -8.46 6.87 -5.01
CA VAL A 56 -7.21 7.26 -5.68
C VAL A 56 -6.07 6.34 -5.28
N ALA A 57 -5.34 5.82 -6.27
CA ALA A 57 -4.11 5.06 -6.04
C ALA A 57 -3.01 5.99 -5.54
N ILE A 58 -2.31 5.63 -4.47
CA ILE A 58 -1.24 6.47 -3.91
C ILE A 58 0.13 5.80 -3.93
N GLU A 59 0.18 4.48 -3.99
CA GLU A 59 1.43 3.72 -3.89
C GLU A 59 1.28 2.39 -4.60
N ASN A 60 2.32 1.99 -5.33
CA ASN A 60 2.46 0.67 -5.90
C ASN A 60 3.79 0.06 -5.47
N THR A 61 3.84 -1.23 -5.19
CA THR A 61 5.08 -1.90 -4.74
C THR A 61 6.21 -1.89 -5.76
N CYS A 62 5.90 -1.77 -7.05
CA CYS A 62 6.91 -1.72 -8.12
C CYS A 62 7.35 -0.29 -8.44
N GLU A 63 6.45 0.70 -8.34
CA GLU A 63 6.72 2.09 -8.72
C GLU A 63 6.91 3.05 -7.54
N GLY A 64 6.67 2.58 -6.31
CA GLY A 64 6.63 3.40 -5.10
C GLY A 64 5.40 4.31 -5.05
N PHE A 65 5.55 5.45 -4.36
CA PHE A 65 4.48 6.44 -4.22
C PHE A 65 4.20 7.18 -5.53
N ILE A 66 2.92 7.29 -5.88
CA ILE A 66 2.43 8.01 -7.05
C ILE A 66 2.31 9.48 -6.71
N SER A 67 3.45 10.19 -6.78
CA SER A 67 3.58 11.58 -6.32
C SER A 67 2.52 12.55 -6.89
N PRO A 68 2.17 12.52 -8.19
CA PRO A 68 1.12 13.39 -8.73
C PRO A 68 -0.24 13.19 -8.06
N ASN A 69 -0.59 11.93 -7.74
CA ASN A 69 -1.86 11.63 -7.08
C ASN A 69 -1.88 12.15 -5.65
N ILE A 70 -0.77 12.03 -4.92
CA ILE A 70 -0.63 12.58 -3.55
C ILE A 70 -0.75 14.10 -3.56
N GLN A 71 -0.10 14.77 -4.52
CA GLN A 71 -0.22 16.22 -4.70
C GLN A 71 -1.66 16.62 -5.00
N GLY A 72 -2.34 15.90 -5.89
CA GLY A 72 -3.77 16.10 -6.17
C GLY A 72 -4.63 15.96 -4.92
N VAL A 73 -4.41 14.92 -4.11
CA VAL A 73 -5.14 14.71 -2.85
C VAL A 73 -4.94 15.91 -1.91
N ILE A 74 -3.69 16.36 -1.74
CA ILE A 74 -3.35 17.52 -0.91
C ILE A 74 -4.06 18.79 -1.40
N ALA A 75 -4.05 19.05 -2.71
CA ALA A 75 -4.63 20.25 -3.32
C ALA A 75 -6.16 20.23 -3.37
N SER A 76 -6.78 19.04 -3.33
CA SER A 76 -8.22 18.85 -3.55
C SER A 76 -9.11 19.33 -2.39
N GLY A 77 -8.58 19.41 -1.17
CA GLY A 77 -9.35 19.72 0.03
C GLY A 77 -10.28 18.60 0.52
N PHE A 78 -10.28 17.42 -0.12
CA PHE A 78 -10.96 16.23 0.42
C PHE A 78 -10.18 15.65 1.61
N GLN A 79 -10.89 14.90 2.45
CA GLN A 79 -10.33 14.21 3.62
C GLN A 79 -10.27 12.71 3.42
N VAL A 80 -9.17 12.10 3.84
CA VAL A 80 -8.96 10.65 3.85
C VAL A 80 -9.75 10.03 5.01
N ILE A 81 -10.53 8.99 4.70
CA ILE A 81 -11.35 8.27 5.68
C ILE A 81 -11.10 6.77 5.73
N ASP A 82 -10.54 6.20 4.67
CA ASP A 82 -10.24 4.77 4.60
C ASP A 82 -9.12 4.51 3.60
N GLN A 83 -8.66 3.26 3.56
CA GLN A 83 -7.77 2.75 2.52
C GLN A 83 -8.16 1.33 2.11
N LEU A 84 -7.63 0.90 0.96
CA LEU A 84 -7.61 -0.50 0.59
C LEU A 84 -6.37 -0.81 -0.23
N SER A 85 -6.00 -2.10 -0.28
CA SER A 85 -4.90 -2.57 -1.09
C SER A 85 -5.38 -3.70 -2.01
N LEU A 86 -4.94 -3.67 -3.26
CA LEU A 86 -5.24 -4.70 -4.25
C LEU A 86 -3.95 -5.39 -4.70
N ASN A 87 -4.00 -6.71 -4.84
CA ASN A 87 -2.99 -7.44 -5.59
C ASN A 87 -3.16 -7.15 -7.09
N ILE A 88 -2.07 -6.72 -7.72
CA ILE A 88 -1.96 -6.40 -9.13
C ILE A 88 -1.32 -7.59 -9.83
N GLN A 89 -2.07 -8.24 -10.70
CA GLN A 89 -1.65 -9.42 -11.43
C GLN A 89 -2.09 -9.27 -12.88
N PHE A 90 -1.13 -9.36 -13.79
CA PHE A 90 -1.39 -9.34 -15.20
C PHE A 90 -1.49 -10.77 -15.73
N SER A 91 -2.41 -10.96 -16.65
CA SER A 91 -2.44 -12.12 -17.54
C SER A 91 -2.09 -11.66 -18.95
N PHE A 92 -1.63 -12.60 -19.75
CA PHE A 92 -1.48 -12.42 -21.19
C PHE A 92 -2.51 -13.28 -21.92
N ILE A 93 -3.33 -12.66 -22.77
CA ILE A 93 -4.33 -13.34 -23.61
C ILE A 93 -3.90 -13.24 -25.08
N TYR A 94 -4.12 -14.30 -25.87
CA TYR A 94 -3.73 -14.38 -27.28
C TYR A 94 -4.64 -15.32 -28.09
N ASN A 95 -4.69 -15.18 -29.42
CA ASN A 95 -5.61 -15.92 -30.32
C ASN A 95 -4.89 -16.77 -31.39
N CYS A 96 -3.62 -17.12 -31.21
CA CYS A 96 -2.82 -17.92 -32.14
C CYS A 96 -2.23 -19.17 -31.47
N PRO A 97 -1.80 -20.19 -32.24
CA PRO A 97 -1.24 -21.42 -31.67
C PRO A 97 0.03 -21.19 -30.86
N GLU A 98 0.98 -20.42 -31.39
CA GLU A 98 2.26 -20.14 -30.74
C GLU A 98 2.39 -18.65 -30.40
N LEU A 99 3.06 -18.33 -29.29
CA LEU A 99 3.27 -16.94 -28.87
C LEU A 99 4.10 -16.12 -29.88
N ASN A 100 4.94 -16.79 -30.67
CA ASN A 100 5.75 -16.14 -31.70
C ASN A 100 4.95 -15.76 -32.95
N ASP A 101 3.73 -16.28 -33.11
CA ASP A 101 2.85 -15.94 -34.24
C ASP A 101 2.15 -14.59 -34.04
N ILE A 102 2.32 -13.94 -32.88
CA ILE A 102 1.64 -12.69 -32.55
C ILE A 102 2.18 -11.55 -33.40
N GLU A 103 1.30 -10.96 -34.21
CA GLU A 103 1.63 -9.83 -35.07
C GLU A 103 1.47 -8.49 -34.33
N SER A 104 0.46 -8.35 -33.47
CA SER A 104 0.19 -7.13 -32.70
C SER A 104 0.03 -7.40 -31.21
N LEU A 105 0.78 -6.66 -30.40
CA LEU A 105 0.78 -6.76 -28.94
C LEU A 105 0.20 -5.50 -28.29
N PHE A 106 -0.95 -5.61 -27.62
CA PHE A 106 -1.57 -4.51 -26.89
C PHE A 106 -1.14 -4.48 -25.42
N VAL A 107 -0.54 -3.37 -24.99
CA VAL A 107 -0.02 -3.26 -23.62
C VAL A 107 0.05 -1.81 -23.15
N HIS A 108 -0.32 -1.57 -21.89
CA HIS A 108 -0.15 -0.25 -21.25
C HIS A 108 1.34 -0.01 -20.93
N PRO A 109 1.90 1.21 -21.09
CA PRO A 109 3.33 1.48 -20.88
C PRO A 109 3.88 0.95 -19.54
N VAL A 110 3.18 1.19 -18.43
CA VAL A 110 3.62 0.69 -17.10
C VAL A 110 3.57 -0.83 -17.04
N ALA A 111 2.53 -1.46 -17.59
CA ALA A 111 2.44 -2.92 -17.59
C ALA A 111 3.51 -3.54 -18.48
N ARG A 112 3.88 -2.91 -19.60
CA ARG A 112 4.97 -3.36 -20.48
C ARG A 112 6.29 -3.46 -19.72
N SER A 113 6.61 -2.46 -18.90
CA SER A 113 7.81 -2.50 -18.06
C SER A 113 7.70 -3.61 -17.01
N GLN A 114 6.54 -3.76 -16.38
CA GLN A 114 6.27 -4.75 -15.34
C GLN A 114 6.08 -6.19 -15.83
N THR A 115 5.99 -6.44 -17.14
CA THR A 115 5.91 -7.78 -17.75
C THR A 115 7.00 -8.03 -18.80
N SER A 116 8.02 -7.18 -18.81
CA SER A 116 9.08 -7.16 -19.84
C SER A 116 9.83 -8.48 -19.97
N TYR A 117 10.00 -9.26 -18.90
CA TYR A 117 10.67 -10.56 -18.98
C TYR A 117 9.85 -11.56 -19.81
N PHE A 118 8.54 -11.62 -19.55
CA PHE A 118 7.63 -12.45 -20.33
C PHE A 118 7.53 -11.98 -21.78
N LEU A 119 7.43 -10.66 -22.00
CA LEU A 119 7.30 -10.11 -23.35
C LEU A 119 8.58 -10.25 -24.20
N SER A 120 9.73 -10.57 -23.60
CA SER A 120 11.02 -10.64 -24.28
C SER A 120 11.14 -11.75 -25.34
N SER A 121 10.26 -12.75 -25.31
CA SER A 121 10.18 -13.81 -26.31
C SER A 121 9.43 -13.39 -27.59
N MET A 122 8.57 -12.38 -27.52
CA MET A 122 7.71 -11.93 -28.62
C MET A 122 8.32 -10.71 -29.33
N ARG A 123 9.53 -10.87 -29.87
CA ARG A 123 10.33 -9.75 -30.40
C ARG A 123 9.80 -9.18 -31.71
N ASP A 124 9.15 -10.02 -32.51
CA ASP A 124 8.67 -9.66 -33.84
C ASP A 124 7.26 -9.02 -33.81
N ALA A 125 6.57 -9.11 -32.67
CA ALA A 125 5.26 -8.51 -32.48
C ALA A 125 5.34 -6.97 -32.50
N LYS A 126 4.47 -6.33 -33.29
CA LYS A 126 4.29 -4.88 -33.28
C LYS A 126 3.64 -4.46 -31.97
N VAL A 127 4.38 -3.73 -31.13
CA VAL A 127 3.85 -3.22 -29.86
C VAL A 127 2.94 -2.02 -30.09
N CYS A 128 1.67 -2.17 -29.72
CA CYS A 128 0.62 -1.16 -29.76
C CYS A 128 0.30 -0.70 -28.33
N LEU A 129 0.70 0.53 -27.98
CA LEU A 129 0.46 1.05 -26.63
C LEU A 129 -1.01 1.39 -26.41
N SER A 130 -1.56 0.94 -25.28
CA SER A 130 -2.92 1.26 -24.84
C SER A 130 -2.91 2.28 -23.70
N TYR A 131 -4.00 3.03 -23.52
CA TYR A 131 -4.15 3.95 -22.39
C TYR A 131 -4.47 3.27 -21.05
N SER A 132 -4.86 1.98 -21.06
CA SER A 132 -5.01 1.18 -19.83
C SER A 132 -4.95 -0.32 -20.14
N ASN A 133 -4.70 -1.16 -19.14
CA ASN A 133 -4.75 -2.62 -19.34
C ASN A 133 -6.17 -3.14 -19.64
N ALA A 134 -7.21 -2.43 -19.18
CA ALA A 134 -8.58 -2.72 -19.56
C ALA A 134 -8.82 -2.42 -21.05
N HIS A 135 -8.25 -1.31 -21.54
CA HIS A 135 -8.27 -0.99 -22.96
C HIS A 135 -7.46 -1.99 -23.79
N SER A 136 -6.33 -2.51 -23.29
CA SER A 136 -5.65 -3.63 -23.95
C SER A 136 -6.57 -4.83 -24.17
N TYR A 137 -7.41 -5.14 -23.19
CA TYR A 137 -8.38 -6.22 -23.31
C TYR A 137 -9.47 -5.90 -24.36
N GLN A 138 -9.98 -4.66 -24.36
CA GLN A 138 -10.96 -4.22 -25.38
C GLN A 138 -10.36 -4.30 -26.80
N LEU A 139 -9.14 -3.80 -27.00
CA LEU A 139 -8.44 -3.87 -28.28
C LEU A 139 -8.21 -5.32 -28.73
N PHE A 140 -7.87 -6.22 -27.80
CA PHE A 140 -7.80 -7.65 -28.11
C PHE A 140 -9.14 -8.18 -28.64
N LEU A 141 -10.24 -7.93 -27.93
CA LEU A 141 -11.57 -8.38 -28.32
C LEU A 141 -12.02 -7.82 -29.68
N GLU A 142 -11.67 -6.57 -29.98
CA GLU A 142 -11.97 -5.92 -31.26
C GLU A 142 -11.14 -6.46 -32.43
N LYS A 143 -9.88 -6.83 -32.18
CA LYS A 143 -8.91 -7.16 -33.24
C LYS A 143 -8.65 -8.65 -33.43
N GLN A 144 -9.10 -9.50 -32.52
CA GLN A 144 -8.93 -10.96 -32.59
C GLN A 144 -9.51 -11.63 -33.84
N HIS A 145 -10.40 -10.97 -34.60
CA HIS A 145 -10.94 -11.48 -35.87
C HIS A 145 -10.20 -10.95 -37.11
N HIS A 146 -9.16 -10.13 -36.92
CA HIS A 146 -8.45 -9.44 -38.00
C HIS A 146 -6.96 -9.80 -38.10
N GLY A 147 -6.44 -10.64 -37.20
CA GLY A 147 -5.05 -11.08 -37.20
C GLY A 147 -4.65 -11.79 -35.91
N ALA A 148 -3.39 -12.22 -35.83
CA ALA A 148 -2.82 -12.81 -34.63
C ALA A 148 -2.43 -11.71 -33.65
N VAL A 149 -3.13 -11.63 -32.52
CA VAL A 149 -3.00 -10.56 -31.54
C VAL A 149 -2.83 -11.11 -30.13
N GLY A 150 -2.11 -10.37 -29.30
CA GLY A 150 -1.97 -10.64 -27.88
C GLY A 150 -2.10 -9.38 -27.04
N ALA A 151 -2.49 -9.53 -25.78
CA ALA A 151 -2.67 -8.40 -24.88
C ALA A 151 -2.28 -8.73 -23.43
N VAL A 152 -1.64 -7.77 -22.78
CA VAL A 152 -1.46 -7.79 -21.31
C VAL A 152 -2.68 -7.15 -20.67
N ILE A 153 -3.36 -7.90 -19.82
CA ILE A 153 -4.67 -7.54 -19.24
C ILE A 153 -4.68 -7.72 -17.72
N PRO A 154 -5.59 -7.05 -16.98
CA PRO A 154 -5.81 -7.37 -15.57
C PRO A 154 -6.28 -8.83 -15.43
N HIS A 155 -5.66 -9.59 -14.55
CA HIS A 155 -5.93 -11.03 -14.40
C HIS A 155 -7.41 -11.32 -14.11
N TYR A 156 -8.10 -10.45 -13.37
CA TYR A 156 -9.51 -10.65 -13.04
C TYR A 156 -10.47 -10.43 -14.22
N LEU A 157 -9.99 -9.83 -15.32
CA LEU A 157 -10.72 -9.76 -16.59
C LEU A 157 -10.43 -10.97 -17.48
N ALA A 158 -9.46 -11.81 -17.12
CA ALA A 158 -9.15 -13.00 -17.88
C ALA A 158 -10.31 -13.97 -17.81
N GLN A 159 -11.14 -13.97 -18.84
CA GLN A 159 -12.07 -15.06 -19.11
C GLN A 159 -11.43 -15.94 -20.16
N ALA A 160 -11.37 -17.24 -19.88
CA ALA A 160 -11.12 -18.21 -20.94
C ALA A 160 -12.34 -18.15 -21.87
N ALA A 161 -12.25 -17.38 -22.94
CA ALA A 161 -13.16 -17.54 -24.06
C ALA A 161 -12.70 -18.78 -24.85
N ASP A 162 -13.67 -19.58 -25.29
CA ASP A 162 -13.38 -20.78 -26.07
C ASP A 162 -12.52 -20.41 -27.29
N GLY A 163 -11.33 -21.04 -27.38
CA GLY A 163 -10.41 -20.84 -28.50
C GLY A 163 -9.27 -19.82 -28.29
N HIS A 164 -9.16 -19.18 -27.12
CA HIS A 164 -8.03 -18.29 -26.82
C HIS A 164 -7.04 -18.89 -25.82
N GLY A 165 -5.76 -18.59 -26.02
CA GLY A 165 -4.70 -18.89 -25.07
C GLY A 165 -4.65 -17.86 -23.94
N LEU A 166 -4.35 -18.32 -22.73
CA LEU A 166 -4.25 -17.48 -21.54
C LEU A 166 -3.06 -17.89 -20.68
N MET A 167 -2.09 -17.00 -20.53
CA MET A 167 -0.96 -17.14 -19.61
C MET A 167 -1.18 -16.27 -18.36
N PRO A 168 -1.46 -16.84 -17.19
CA PRO A 168 -1.62 -16.07 -15.96
C PRO A 168 -0.28 -15.69 -15.34
N ASP A 169 -0.28 -14.65 -14.48
CA ASP A 169 0.86 -14.24 -13.65
C ASP A 169 2.13 -13.94 -14.46
N VAL A 170 1.99 -13.14 -15.51
CA VAL A 170 3.10 -12.69 -16.37
C VAL A 170 3.88 -11.51 -15.77
N ASN A 171 3.64 -11.20 -14.50
CA ASN A 171 4.34 -10.15 -13.77
C ASN A 171 5.83 -10.49 -13.62
N ASN A 172 6.69 -9.48 -13.74
CA ASN A 172 8.07 -9.56 -13.30
C ASN A 172 8.16 -9.73 -11.76
N VAL A 173 7.24 -9.10 -11.02
CA VAL A 173 7.15 -9.18 -9.54
C VAL A 173 5.79 -9.74 -9.13
N ARG A 174 5.79 -10.92 -8.50
CA ARG A 174 4.56 -11.64 -8.10
C ARG A 174 3.80 -10.97 -6.96
N LYS A 175 4.49 -10.34 -6.01
CA LYS A 175 3.88 -9.62 -4.88
C LYS A 175 3.60 -8.16 -5.22
N ASN A 176 3.01 -7.92 -6.38
CA ASN A 176 2.69 -6.56 -6.81
C ASN A 176 1.38 -6.12 -6.14
N GLN A 177 1.41 -5.02 -5.40
CA GLN A 177 0.25 -4.44 -4.74
C GLN A 177 0.13 -2.95 -5.01
N THR A 178 -1.10 -2.46 -5.13
CA THR A 178 -1.40 -1.03 -5.15
C THR A 178 -2.28 -0.68 -3.97
N ARG A 179 -1.88 0.38 -3.27
CA ARG A 179 -2.63 0.97 -2.17
C ARG A 179 -3.43 2.17 -2.67
N PHE A 180 -4.68 2.22 -2.25
CA PHE A 180 -5.65 3.24 -2.60
C PHE A 180 -6.15 3.94 -1.34
N LEU A 181 -6.31 5.25 -1.42
CA LEU A 181 -7.01 6.03 -0.39
C LEU A 181 -8.46 6.23 -0.80
N ILE A 182 -9.32 6.25 0.22
CA ILE A 182 -10.72 6.64 0.11
C ILE A 182 -10.88 8.02 0.71
N LEU A 183 -11.39 8.95 -0.09
CA LEU A 183 -11.60 10.33 0.31
C LEU A 183 -13.09 10.65 0.42
N THR A 184 -13.42 11.67 1.20
CA THR A 184 -14.75 12.27 1.31
C THR A 184 -14.62 13.77 1.48
N ARG A 185 -15.71 14.50 1.26
CA ARG A 185 -15.77 15.91 1.63
C ARG A 185 -15.51 16.09 3.13
N PRO A 186 -14.81 17.17 3.54
CA PRO A 186 -14.75 17.54 4.96
C PRO A 186 -16.17 17.75 5.52
N ASN A 187 -16.47 17.16 6.67
CA ASN A 187 -17.70 17.45 7.41
C ASN A 187 -17.33 18.17 8.72
N ALA A 188 -18.09 19.20 9.11
CA ALA A 188 -17.84 19.98 10.32
C ALA A 188 -17.88 19.12 11.61
N THR A 189 -18.55 17.96 11.56
CA THR A 189 -18.68 17.01 12.66
C THR A 189 -17.69 15.84 12.60
N THR A 190 -17.07 15.54 11.45
CA THR A 190 -16.04 14.51 11.35
C THR A 190 -14.69 15.11 11.72
N ARG A 191 -14.48 15.30 13.03
CA ARG A 191 -13.10 15.28 13.55
C ARG A 191 -12.45 13.97 13.10
N PRO A 192 -11.13 13.91 12.85
CA PRO A 192 -10.44 12.64 12.67
C PRO A 192 -10.91 11.70 13.77
N ASN A 193 -11.63 10.64 13.39
CA ASN A 193 -12.31 9.80 14.35
C ASN A 193 -11.27 9.26 15.32
N ILE A 194 -11.57 9.32 16.61
CA ILE A 194 -10.65 8.94 17.71
C ILE A 194 -10.32 7.43 17.67
N THR A 195 -10.92 6.70 16.73
CA THR A 195 -10.67 5.31 16.40
C THR A 195 -9.61 5.10 15.31
N HIS A 196 -9.20 6.15 14.58
CA HIS A 196 -8.14 6.03 13.58
C HIS A 196 -6.80 5.82 14.25
N ASN A 197 -6.06 4.82 13.78
CA ASN A 197 -4.67 4.58 14.17
C ASN A 197 -3.68 5.02 13.10
N VAL A 198 -4.13 5.45 11.92
CA VAL A 198 -3.25 6.05 10.92
C VAL A 198 -3.73 7.45 10.61
N HIS A 199 -2.84 8.43 10.77
CA HIS A 199 -3.09 9.83 10.42
C HIS A 199 -2.20 10.25 9.26
N LEU A 200 -2.78 10.97 8.31
CA LEU A 200 -2.08 11.48 7.14
C LEU A 200 -1.88 12.98 7.33
N ALA A 201 -0.64 13.43 7.19
CA ALA A 201 -0.30 14.83 7.38
C ALA A 201 0.75 15.29 6.39
N LEU A 202 0.64 16.57 6.02
CA LEU A 202 1.63 17.27 5.22
C LEU A 202 2.43 18.20 6.13
N PHE A 203 3.76 18.14 6.06
CA PHE A 203 4.64 18.95 6.89
C PHE A 203 5.55 19.84 6.07
N ARG A 204 5.72 21.08 6.53
CA ARG A 204 6.81 21.95 6.11
C ARG A 204 7.68 22.26 7.34
N PRO A 205 8.89 21.70 7.43
CA PRO A 205 9.84 22.06 8.49
C PRO A 205 10.10 23.56 8.49
N ALA A 206 10.15 24.19 9.67
CA ALA A 206 10.45 25.61 9.79
C ALA A 206 11.86 25.93 9.25
N VAL A 207 11.99 27.05 8.53
CA VAL A 207 13.10 27.38 7.62
C VAL A 207 14.46 27.59 8.32
N LYS A 208 14.53 27.67 9.65
CA LYS A 208 15.81 27.83 10.37
C LYS A 208 16.38 26.47 10.80
N ASN A 209 17.27 25.93 9.98
CA ASN A 209 18.28 24.92 10.35
C ASN A 209 17.83 23.55 10.88
N HIS A 210 16.58 23.13 10.67
CA HIS A 210 16.20 21.75 10.93
C HIS A 210 16.25 20.93 9.64
N SER A 211 17.36 20.18 9.47
CA SER A 211 17.40 19.05 8.54
C SER A 211 16.14 18.19 8.73
N PRO A 212 15.49 17.69 7.66
CA PRO A 212 14.35 16.78 7.78
C PRO A 212 14.64 15.61 8.72
N LEU A 213 15.88 15.11 8.68
CA LEU A 213 16.36 14.07 9.59
C LEU A 213 16.26 14.50 11.06
N ASN A 214 16.71 15.71 11.40
CA ASN A 214 16.65 16.22 12.78
C ASN A 214 15.20 16.40 13.23
N TYR A 215 14.35 16.90 12.34
CA TYR A 215 12.92 17.09 12.63
C TYR A 215 12.24 15.75 12.94
N PHE A 216 12.31 14.78 12.01
CA PHE A 216 11.66 13.48 12.19
C PHE A 216 12.25 12.68 13.35
N SER A 217 13.57 12.77 13.57
CA SER A 217 14.23 12.15 14.72
C SER A 217 13.73 12.73 16.05
N ALA A 218 13.61 14.06 16.17
CA ALA A 218 13.06 14.68 17.37
C ALA A 218 11.62 14.21 17.64
N LYS A 219 10.79 14.13 16.60
CA LYS A 219 9.40 13.63 16.72
C LYS A 219 9.33 12.15 17.09
N GLN A 220 10.24 11.32 16.58
CA GLN A 220 10.35 9.92 16.96
C GLN A 220 10.70 9.74 18.45
N HIS A 221 11.59 10.57 19.01
CA HIS A 221 11.89 10.57 20.45
C HIS A 221 10.67 10.95 21.32
N CYS A 222 9.70 11.67 20.75
CA CYS A 222 8.41 11.94 21.38
C CYS A 222 7.39 10.80 21.24
N GLY A 223 7.79 9.62 20.74
CA GLY A 223 6.93 8.45 20.61
C GLY A 223 6.08 8.42 19.33
N ILE A 224 6.39 9.26 18.34
CA ILE A 224 5.68 9.27 17.05
C ILE A 224 6.32 8.25 16.12
N ASN A 225 5.53 7.26 15.67
CA ASN A 225 5.96 6.31 14.66
C ASN A 225 5.52 6.75 13.25
N PHE A 226 6.48 7.07 12.39
CA PHE A 226 6.22 7.39 10.99
C PHE A 226 6.27 6.11 10.14
N ARG A 227 5.18 5.82 9.44
CA ARG A 227 5.07 4.68 8.52
C ARG A 227 5.60 5.00 7.13
N SER A 228 5.47 6.26 6.73
CA SER A 228 5.98 6.77 5.47
C SER A 228 6.40 8.22 5.64
N ILE A 229 7.46 8.62 4.95
CA ILE A 229 7.92 10.01 4.84
C ILE A 229 8.25 10.21 3.37
N VAL A 230 7.41 10.95 2.66
CA VAL A 230 7.49 11.14 1.21
C VAL A 230 7.74 12.62 0.93
N PRO A 231 8.91 12.99 0.38
CA PRO A 231 9.17 14.37 -0.02
C PRO A 231 8.34 14.72 -1.26
N ILE A 232 7.59 15.82 -1.16
CA ILE A 232 6.77 16.41 -2.21
C ILE A 232 7.38 17.76 -2.57
N PRO A 233 7.76 18.02 -3.83
CA PRO A 233 8.30 19.32 -4.24
C PRO A 233 7.36 20.46 -3.84
N SER A 234 7.88 21.49 -3.13
CA SER A 234 7.04 22.59 -2.67
C SER A 234 6.75 23.66 -3.73
N GLY A 235 7.49 23.63 -4.86
CA GLY A 235 7.43 24.68 -5.89
C GLY A 235 8.23 25.94 -5.55
N ASP A 236 8.76 26.09 -4.33
CA ASP A 236 9.46 27.31 -3.88
C ASP A 236 10.95 27.37 -4.24
N GLY A 237 11.40 26.52 -5.18
CA GLY A 237 12.80 26.35 -5.56
C GLY A 237 13.39 24.98 -5.23
N LEU A 238 14.59 24.73 -5.75
CA LEU A 238 15.29 23.44 -5.58
C LEU A 238 15.60 23.15 -4.10
N GLY A 239 15.47 21.87 -3.72
CA GLY A 239 15.77 21.41 -2.36
C GLY A 239 14.70 21.77 -1.31
N ARG A 240 13.57 22.34 -1.72
CA ARG A 240 12.45 22.67 -0.83
C ARG A 240 11.30 21.69 -1.02
N TYR A 241 10.92 21.05 0.07
CA TYR A 241 9.92 19.98 0.07
C TYR A 241 8.89 20.22 1.17
N LEU A 242 7.67 19.82 0.86
CA LEU A 242 6.69 19.40 1.84
C LEU A 242 6.87 17.90 2.07
N TYR A 243 6.49 17.38 3.22
CA TYR A 243 6.61 15.95 3.52
C TYR A 243 5.23 15.38 3.79
N TYR A 244 4.76 14.51 2.90
CA TYR A 244 3.61 13.67 3.17
C TYR A 244 4.05 12.55 4.10
N THR A 245 3.29 12.30 5.16
CA THR A 245 3.61 11.24 6.14
C THR A 245 2.36 10.57 6.63
N GLU A 246 2.51 9.28 6.92
CA GLU A 246 1.55 8.49 7.67
C GLU A 246 2.08 8.20 9.06
N ILE A 247 1.30 8.50 10.08
CA ILE A 247 1.67 8.35 11.49
C ILE A 247 0.84 7.23 12.11
N ASP A 248 1.48 6.30 12.80
CA ASP A 248 0.80 5.25 13.56
C ASP A 248 0.48 5.70 14.99
N ALA A 249 -0.80 5.97 15.26
CA ALA A 249 -1.30 6.38 16.56
C ALA A 249 -1.46 5.23 17.58
N GLN A 250 -1.27 3.95 17.19
CA GLN A 250 -1.26 2.83 18.17
C GLN A 250 0.05 2.79 18.96
N SER A 251 1.15 3.29 18.40
CA SER A 251 2.47 3.31 19.05
C SER A 251 2.56 4.29 20.22
N ALA A 252 1.58 5.17 20.37
CA ALA A 252 1.44 6.02 21.54
C ALA A 252 0.30 5.49 22.41
N GLY A 253 0.62 4.96 23.59
CA GLY A 253 -0.34 4.77 24.70
C GLY A 253 -0.98 6.07 25.20
N GLN A 254 -0.90 7.15 24.41
CA GLN A 254 -1.42 8.47 24.64
C GLN A 254 -2.04 8.94 23.33
N ARG A 255 -3.33 9.29 23.35
CA ARG A 255 -3.96 10.09 22.29
C ARG A 255 -3.28 11.46 22.30
N HIS A 256 -2.09 11.56 21.73
CA HIS A 256 -1.40 12.83 21.68
C HIS A 256 -2.22 13.80 20.83
N ASP A 257 -2.34 15.03 21.32
CA ASP A 257 -2.82 16.12 20.50
C ASP A 257 -1.78 16.37 19.41
N LEU A 258 -2.04 15.88 18.19
CA LEU A 258 -1.15 16.08 17.05
C LEU A 258 -0.89 17.56 16.81
N ALA A 259 -1.85 18.45 17.15
CA ALA A 259 -1.63 19.89 17.05
C ALA A 259 -0.54 20.39 17.99
N ALA A 260 -0.51 19.89 19.24
CA ALA A 260 0.54 20.21 20.19
C ALA A 260 1.89 19.61 19.79
N LEU A 261 1.90 18.37 19.28
CA LEU A 261 3.13 17.71 18.85
C LEU A 261 3.81 18.39 17.65
N PHE A 262 3.05 19.16 16.87
CA PHE A 262 3.51 19.78 15.63
C PHE A 262 3.39 21.31 15.64
N GLU A 263 3.24 21.93 16.81
CA GLU A 263 3.11 23.38 16.98
C GLU A 263 4.30 24.17 16.39
N ASP A 264 5.47 23.54 16.31
CA ASP A 264 6.72 24.08 15.78
C ASP A 264 6.82 24.01 14.25
N SER A 265 5.78 23.51 13.57
CA SER A 265 5.76 23.27 12.13
C SER A 265 4.46 23.76 11.48
N GLN A 266 4.54 24.12 10.19
CA GLN A 266 3.33 24.24 9.39
C GLN A 266 2.90 22.84 8.98
N TRP A 267 1.69 22.44 9.41
CA TRP A 267 1.17 21.13 9.10
C TRP A 267 -0.33 21.18 8.76
N THR A 268 -0.77 20.23 7.95
CA THR A 268 -2.18 20.05 7.58
C THR A 268 -2.56 18.59 7.73
N ALA A 269 -3.62 18.30 8.49
CA ALA A 269 -4.24 16.98 8.53
C ALA A 269 -4.96 16.70 7.20
N LEU A 270 -4.61 15.59 6.54
CA LEU A 270 -5.31 15.11 5.35
C LEU A 270 -6.44 14.14 5.72
N GLY A 271 -6.46 13.62 6.94
CA GLY A 271 -7.46 12.68 7.43
C GLY A 271 -6.81 11.50 8.16
N GLY A 272 -7.54 10.39 8.24
CA GLY A 272 -7.05 9.17 8.86
C GLY A 272 -8.01 8.02 8.68
N TYR A 273 -7.52 6.81 8.94
CA TYR A 273 -8.30 5.59 8.83
C TYR A 273 -7.96 4.60 9.93
N TYR A 274 -8.89 3.67 10.18
CA TYR A 274 -8.65 2.54 11.06
C TYR A 274 -8.07 1.39 10.25
N GLN A 275 -6.80 1.10 10.46
CA GLN A 275 -6.20 -0.13 10.00
C GLN A 275 -6.37 -1.18 11.08
N LYS A 276 -7.18 -2.21 10.76
CA LYS A 276 -7.20 -3.44 11.56
C LYS A 276 -5.77 -3.92 11.78
N PRO A 277 -5.41 -4.31 13.01
CA PRO A 277 -4.12 -4.94 13.27
C PRO A 277 -3.92 -6.06 12.25
N THR A 278 -2.76 -6.08 11.60
CA THR A 278 -2.36 -7.25 10.82
C THR A 278 -2.48 -8.46 11.75
N PRO A 279 -3.19 -9.54 11.34
CA PRO A 279 -3.38 -10.69 12.21
C PRO A 279 -2.03 -11.15 12.76
N HIS A 280 -1.98 -11.30 14.08
CA HIS A 280 -0.79 -11.71 14.83
C HIS A 280 -0.11 -12.88 14.12
N LEU A 281 1.19 -12.74 13.83
CA LEU A 281 1.98 -13.88 13.39
C LEU A 281 2.07 -14.84 14.58
N ARG A 282 1.18 -15.84 14.62
CA ARG A 282 1.27 -16.91 15.62
C ARG A 282 2.48 -17.77 15.29
N VAL A 283 3.60 -17.47 15.93
CA VAL A 283 4.75 -18.37 15.92
C VAL A 283 4.41 -19.52 16.87
N GLY A 284 4.15 -20.70 16.32
CA GLY A 284 3.91 -21.91 17.14
C GLY A 284 5.10 -22.21 18.07
N ARG A 285 4.95 -23.15 19.00
CA ARG A 285 5.98 -23.52 20.01
C ARG A 285 7.37 -23.84 19.43
N ASN A 286 7.47 -24.14 18.14
CA ASN A 286 8.74 -24.34 17.45
C ASN A 286 8.79 -23.63 16.08
N GLY A 287 8.01 -22.55 15.91
CA GLY A 287 7.97 -21.78 14.68
C GLY A 287 9.28 -21.01 14.46
N LEU A 288 9.62 -20.78 13.19
CA LEU A 288 10.82 -20.08 12.80
C LEU A 288 10.70 -18.58 13.13
N VAL A 289 11.64 -18.05 13.91
CA VAL A 289 11.73 -16.64 14.32
C VAL A 289 12.77 -15.89 13.50
N CYS A 290 13.97 -16.45 13.32
CA CYS A 290 15.03 -15.88 12.48
C CYS A 290 15.35 -16.82 11.32
N ARG A 291 15.12 -16.38 10.07
CA ARG A 291 15.49 -17.17 8.88
C ARG A 291 17.00 -17.19 8.63
N CYS A 292 17.71 -16.10 8.91
CA CYS A 292 19.15 -15.98 8.64
C CYS A 292 19.98 -16.99 9.47
N HIS A 293 19.59 -17.19 10.72
CA HIS A 293 20.29 -18.08 11.66
C HIS A 293 19.48 -19.31 12.05
N GLN A 294 18.34 -19.55 11.37
CA GLN A 294 17.44 -20.67 11.60
C GLN A 294 17.00 -20.81 13.07
N VAL A 295 16.76 -19.68 13.75
CA VAL A 295 16.39 -19.64 15.17
C VAL A 295 14.88 -19.80 15.30
N THR A 296 14.44 -20.69 16.19
CA THR A 296 13.02 -20.93 16.49
C THR A 296 12.56 -20.24 17.77
N SER A 297 11.25 -20.12 17.95
CA SER A 297 10.65 -19.64 19.21
C SER A 297 11.07 -20.47 20.42
N ALA A 298 11.25 -21.79 20.27
CA ALA A 298 11.78 -22.66 21.33
C ALA A 298 13.21 -22.28 21.73
N THR A 299 14.05 -21.90 20.76
CA THR A 299 15.44 -21.48 21.00
C THR A 299 15.48 -20.16 21.77
N ILE A 300 14.62 -19.20 21.38
CA ILE A 300 14.47 -17.93 22.10
C ILE A 300 13.97 -18.15 23.52
N ALA A 301 12.96 -19.02 23.71
CA ALA A 301 12.42 -19.36 25.02
C ALA A 301 13.46 -20.02 25.93
N GLN A 302 14.35 -20.85 25.38
CA GLN A 302 15.46 -21.44 26.13
C GLN A 302 16.48 -20.39 26.57
N ALA A 303 16.82 -19.44 25.70
CA ALA A 303 17.74 -18.35 26.04
C ALA A 303 17.17 -17.43 27.13
N LEU A 304 15.87 -17.14 27.07
CA LEU A 304 15.15 -16.37 28.09
C LEU A 304 15.15 -17.08 29.46
N ARG A 305 14.95 -18.42 29.49
CA ARG A 305 15.05 -19.20 30.73
C ARG A 305 16.42 -19.11 31.40
N ASN A 306 17.48 -19.01 30.60
CA ASN A 306 18.85 -18.97 31.11
C ASN A 306 19.25 -17.56 31.59
N THR A 307 18.46 -16.53 31.28
CA THR A 307 18.81 -15.12 31.53
C THR A 307 17.62 -14.37 32.14
N PRO A 308 17.51 -14.33 33.47
CA PRO A 308 16.46 -13.57 34.14
C PRO A 308 16.52 -12.09 33.76
N GLN A 309 15.37 -11.49 33.41
CA GLN A 309 15.25 -10.10 32.95
C GLN A 309 16.09 -9.77 31.70
N ALA A 310 16.25 -10.73 30.78
CA ALA A 310 16.97 -10.52 29.54
C ALA A 310 16.45 -9.30 28.76
N THR A 311 17.37 -8.59 28.11
CA THR A 311 17.07 -7.61 27.06
C THR A 311 17.11 -8.28 25.68
N THR A 312 16.60 -7.59 24.66
CA THR A 312 16.71 -8.03 23.26
C THR A 312 18.16 -8.24 22.83
N LEU A 313 19.10 -7.45 23.38
CA LEU A 313 20.53 -7.59 23.10
C LEU A 313 21.11 -8.87 23.72
N ASP A 314 20.68 -9.24 24.93
CA ASP A 314 21.13 -10.47 25.58
C ASP A 314 20.69 -11.71 24.82
N ILE A 315 19.46 -11.69 24.28
CA ILE A 315 18.95 -12.76 23.43
C ILE A 315 19.65 -12.78 22.07
N ALA A 316 19.97 -11.61 21.51
CA ALA A 316 20.72 -11.53 20.27
C ALA A 316 22.14 -12.09 20.41
N ALA A 317 22.81 -11.82 21.53
CA ALA A 317 24.13 -12.36 21.82
C ALA A 317 24.12 -13.89 21.92
N GLN A 318 23.06 -14.48 22.48
CA GLN A 318 22.94 -15.93 22.67
C GLN A 318 22.50 -16.69 21.42
N THR A 319 21.55 -16.12 20.67
CA THR A 319 20.86 -16.85 19.58
C THR A 319 21.26 -16.38 18.18
N LYS A 320 21.93 -15.24 18.07
CA LYS A 320 22.18 -14.51 16.81
C LYS A 320 20.90 -14.02 16.11
N ALA A 321 19.72 -14.27 16.67
CA ALA A 321 18.51 -13.58 16.20
C ALA A 321 18.65 -12.07 16.50
N ALA A 322 18.09 -11.21 15.66
CA ALA A 322 18.18 -9.74 15.79
C ALA A 322 19.59 -9.11 15.66
N SER A 323 20.68 -9.87 15.49
CA SER A 323 22.05 -9.33 15.35
C SER A 323 22.51 -9.12 13.88
N GLY A 324 21.65 -9.43 12.91
CA GLY A 324 21.97 -9.43 11.47
C GLY A 324 21.13 -8.43 10.67
N CYS A 325 20.35 -8.91 9.69
CA CYS A 325 19.53 -8.07 8.79
C CYS A 325 18.35 -7.32 9.45
N GLY A 326 18.16 -7.43 10.76
CA GLY A 326 17.10 -6.76 11.51
C GLY A 326 15.67 -7.32 11.34
N ALA A 327 15.39 -8.15 10.33
CA ALA A 327 14.03 -8.60 10.00
C ALA A 327 13.27 -9.37 11.10
N CYS A 328 13.98 -9.91 12.09
CA CYS A 328 13.38 -10.62 13.23
C CYS A 328 13.49 -9.85 14.56
N ALA A 329 14.06 -8.64 14.56
CA ALA A 329 14.37 -7.91 15.79
C ALA A 329 13.13 -7.52 16.59
N GLU A 330 12.08 -7.06 15.91
CA GLU A 330 10.79 -6.70 16.54
C GLU A 330 10.13 -7.92 17.21
N LEU A 331 10.07 -9.04 16.48
CA LEU A 331 9.56 -10.32 16.98
C LEU A 331 10.34 -10.83 18.20
N VAL A 332 11.67 -10.75 18.19
CA VAL A 332 12.51 -11.14 19.34
C VAL A 332 12.25 -10.22 20.54
N SER A 333 12.17 -8.90 20.31
CA SER A 333 11.91 -7.92 21.38
C SER A 333 10.57 -8.15 22.07
N GLN A 334 9.53 -8.54 21.32
CA GLN A 334 8.22 -8.85 21.89
C GLN A 334 8.23 -10.13 22.71
N LEU A 335 8.87 -11.20 22.21
CA LEU A 335 9.02 -12.44 22.96
C LEU A 335 9.73 -12.21 24.31
N VAL A 336 10.73 -11.32 24.34
CA VAL A 336 11.43 -10.90 25.56
C VAL A 336 10.49 -10.15 26.51
N GLN A 337 9.76 -9.14 26.00
CA GLN A 337 8.83 -8.34 26.80
C GLN A 337 7.70 -9.18 27.39
N GLU A 338 7.11 -10.09 26.61
CA GLU A 338 6.04 -10.98 27.06
C GLU A 338 6.56 -11.95 28.13
N HIS A 339 7.76 -12.50 27.97
CA HIS A 339 8.39 -13.34 28.99
C HIS A 339 8.64 -12.59 30.30
N ASN A 340 9.19 -11.38 30.22
CA ASN A 340 9.45 -10.55 31.39
C ASN A 340 8.15 -10.10 32.08
N ALA A 341 7.09 -9.82 31.33
CA ALA A 341 5.78 -9.47 31.88
C ALA A 341 5.08 -10.64 32.60
N GLN A 342 5.35 -11.89 32.19
CA GLN A 342 4.73 -13.09 32.76
C GLN A 342 5.53 -13.72 33.92
N GLY A 343 6.74 -13.23 34.21
CA GLY A 343 7.51 -13.58 35.41
C GLY A 343 8.00 -15.04 35.50
N GLY A 344 8.03 -15.79 34.39
CA GLY A 344 8.38 -17.21 34.39
C GLY A 344 7.89 -17.94 33.14
N PRO A 345 8.17 -19.25 32.99
CA PRO A 345 8.06 -19.94 31.70
C PRO A 345 6.62 -20.00 31.18
N VAL A 346 6.46 -19.60 29.93
CA VAL A 346 5.21 -19.73 29.16
C VAL A 346 5.16 -21.14 28.57
N ASP A 347 4.56 -22.11 29.27
CA ASP A 347 4.29 -23.45 28.71
C ASP A 347 3.07 -23.44 27.77
N GLY A 348 3.07 -22.51 26.81
CA GLY A 348 1.97 -22.26 25.87
C GLY A 348 2.47 -21.66 24.55
N PRO A 349 1.69 -21.74 23.45
CA PRO A 349 1.98 -20.94 22.27
C PRO A 349 2.00 -19.46 22.68
N VAL A 350 3.11 -18.78 22.42
CA VAL A 350 3.27 -17.36 22.70
C VAL A 350 2.57 -16.58 21.59
N GLU A 351 1.49 -15.89 21.93
CA GLU A 351 0.76 -15.04 20.99
C GLU A 351 1.51 -13.73 20.78
N VAL A 352 2.40 -13.71 19.79
CA VAL A 352 3.21 -12.53 19.52
C VAL A 352 2.36 -11.38 18.96
N LYS A 353 2.29 -10.29 19.72
CA LYS A 353 1.60 -9.07 19.28
C LYS A 353 2.47 -8.22 18.36
N TYR A 354 2.14 -8.21 17.06
CA TYR A 354 2.67 -7.32 16.01
C TYR A 354 4.06 -7.69 15.48
N VAL A 355 4.12 -8.48 14.41
CA VAL A 355 5.32 -8.49 13.56
C VAL A 355 4.97 -7.70 12.32
N SER A 356 5.60 -6.54 12.12
CA SER A 356 5.69 -5.97 10.79
C SER A 356 6.59 -6.89 9.97
N LEU A 357 5.98 -7.87 9.31
CA LEU A 357 6.69 -8.64 8.29
C LEU A 357 6.82 -7.71 7.07
N SER A 358 7.80 -6.82 7.11
CA SER A 358 8.41 -6.29 5.89
C SER A 358 9.07 -7.47 5.18
N ILE A 359 8.32 -8.17 4.32
CA ILE A 359 8.84 -9.18 3.38
C ILE A 359 8.66 -8.70 1.96
#